data_AF-A0A4Y2QSW6-F1
#
_entry.id   AF-A0A4Y2QSW6-F1
#
_cell.length_a   1.000
_cell.length_b   1.000
_cell.length_c   1.000
_cell.angle_alpha   90.00
_cell.angle_beta   90.00
_cell.angle_gamma   90.00
#
_symmetry.space_group_name_H-M   'P 1'
#
loop_
_entity.id
_entity.type
_entity.pdbx_description
1 polymer ?
#
loop_
_entity_poly.entity_id
_entity_poly.type
_entity_poly.pdbx_seq_one_letter_code
_entity_poly.pdbx_strand_id
1 'polypeptide(L)' 'MPNPICESLVLSRDVWIFEKLKEENPELLGKVHVISGDASLPNLGMNGDDTHQLLEEVSIVFHCAAVVNFTKPLE' A
#
# COMPACT_ATOMS: atom_id res chain seq x y z
N MET A 1 -14.01 2.88 -14.32
CA MET A 1 -12.79 3.70 -14.52
C MET A 1 -11.95 3.52 -13.26
N PRO A 2 -10.72 3.00 -13.36
CA PRO A 2 -9.86 2.86 -12.18
C PRO A 2 -9.58 4.25 -11.60
N ASN A 3 -9.56 4.34 -10.27
CA ASN A 3 -9.33 5.57 -9.54
C ASN A 3 -7.83 5.93 -9.65
N PRO A 4 -7.46 7.13 -10.17
CA PRO A 4 -6.06 7.51 -10.34
C PRO A 4 -5.27 7.60 -9.02
N ILE A 5 -5.95 7.69 -7.86
CA ILE A 5 -5.29 7.65 -6.54
C ILE A 5 -4.75 6.24 -6.24
N CYS A 6 -5.42 5.18 -6.70
CA CYS A 6 -5.00 3.80 -6.43
C CYS A 6 -3.82 3.37 -7.31
N GLU A 7 -3.72 3.82 -8.55
CA GLU A 7 -2.59 3.44 -9.42
C GLU A 7 -1.29 4.18 -9.04
N SER A 8 -1.36 5.41 -8.52
CA SER A 8 -0.14 6.18 -8.21
C SER A 8 0.58 5.73 -6.93
N LEU A 9 -0.08 4.97 -6.03
CA LEU A 9 0.57 4.47 -4.81
C LEU A 9 1.46 3.24 -5.08
N VAL A 10 1.39 2.66 -6.28
CA VAL A 10 1.75 1.24 -6.44
C VAL A 10 3.22 0.97 -6.71
N LEU A 11 4.07 1.94 -7.14
CA LEU A 11 5.43 1.57 -7.57
C LEU A 11 6.59 2.54 -7.30
N SER A 12 6.38 3.78 -6.86
CA SER A 12 7.51 4.71 -6.71
C SER A 12 7.53 5.41 -5.36
N ARG A 13 8.73 5.50 -4.77
CA ARG A 13 9.07 6.48 -3.73
C ARG A 13 9.01 7.92 -4.26
N ASP A 14 8.55 8.09 -5.50
CA ASP A 14 8.46 9.32 -6.27
C ASP A 14 7.04 9.87 -6.39
N VAL A 15 6.32 9.88 -5.27
CA VAL A 15 5.04 10.58 -5.12
C VAL A 15 5.19 11.81 -4.22
N TRP A 16 4.38 12.83 -4.51
CA TRP A 16 4.42 14.16 -3.88
C TRP A 16 4.27 14.10 -2.35
N ILE A 17 3.53 13.11 -1.83
CA ILE A 17 3.33 12.92 -0.38
C ILE A 17 4.65 12.64 0.37
N PHE A 18 5.69 12.21 -0.32
CA PHE A 18 7.03 12.00 0.25
C PHE A 18 8.00 13.17 0.01
N GLU A 19 7.61 14.28 -0.62
CA GLU A 19 8.53 15.40 -0.94
C GLU A 19 9.25 15.93 0.29
N LYS A 20 8.52 16.23 1.36
CA LYS A 20 9.11 16.70 2.61
C LYS A 20 10.11 15.69 3.19
N LEU A 21 9.81 14.40 3.10
CA LEU A 21 10.70 13.34 3.57
C LEU A 21 11.98 13.26 2.73
N LYS A 22 11.88 13.47 1.41
CA LYS A 22 13.04 13.52 0.50
C LYS A 22 13.94 14.73 0.76
N GLU A 23 13.34 15.87 1.06
CA GLU A 23 14.06 17.12 1.33
C GLU A 23 14.73 17.10 2.70
N GLU A 24 14.02 16.65 3.74
CA GLU A 24 14.49 16.74 5.11
C GLU A 24 15.29 15.50 5.57
N ASN A 25 14.93 14.29 5.12
CA ASN A 25 15.54 13.05 5.62
C ASN A 25 15.39 11.85 4.63
N PRO A 26 16.08 11.89 3.47
CA PRO A 26 15.85 10.95 2.36
C PRO A 26 16.13 9.48 2.72
N GLU A 27 16.97 9.20 3.71
CA GLU A 27 17.31 7.84 4.15
C GLU A 27 16.13 7.14 4.85
N LEU A 28 15.15 7.88 5.37
CA LEU A 28 13.93 7.31 5.95
C LEU A 28 13.06 6.59 4.90
N LEU A 29 13.21 6.91 3.61
CA LEU A 29 12.54 6.16 2.55
C LEU A 29 13.00 4.70 2.51
N GLY A 30 14.19 4.39 3.03
CA GLY A 30 14.68 3.02 3.21
C GLY A 30 13.82 2.16 4.12
N LYS A 31 13.00 2.78 5.00
CA LYS A 31 12.07 2.07 5.89
C LYS A 31 10.80 1.59 5.18
N VAL A 32 10.55 2.06 3.96
CA VAL A 32 9.36 1.69 3.19
C VAL A 32 9.69 0.46 2.34
N HIS A 33 9.00 -0.64 2.63
CA HIS A 33 9.03 -1.87 1.84
C HIS A 33 7.66 -2.05 1.15
N VAL A 34 7.67 -2.27 -0.17
CA VAL A 34 6.46 -2.39 -0.98
C VAL A 34 6.23 -3.86 -1.27
N ILE A 35 5.03 -4.35 -0.95
CA ILE A 35 4.57 -5.69 -1.30
C ILE A 35 3.42 -5.54 -2.29
N SER A 36 3.47 -6.31 -3.38
CA SER A 36 2.40 -6.31 -4.37
C SER A 36 1.20 -7.11 -3.84
N GLY A 37 -0.01 -6.55 -4.00
CA GLY A 37 -1.23 -7.22 -3.56
C GLY A 37 -2.51 -6.48 -3.92
N ASP A 38 -3.63 -7.16 -3.77
CA ASP A 38 -4.99 -6.67 -3.92
C ASP A 38 -5.83 -7.13 -2.72
N ALA A 39 -6.33 -6.17 -1.95
CA ALA A 39 -7.12 -6.43 -0.75
C ALA A 39 -8.47 -7.14 -1.02
N SER A 40 -8.93 -7.19 -2.28
CA SER A 40 -10.13 -7.93 -2.69
C SER A 40 -9.88 -9.42 -2.95
N LEU A 41 -8.62 -9.84 -3.02
CA LEU A 41 -8.24 -11.23 -3.29
C LEU A 41 -7.95 -12.02 -2.00
N PRO A 42 -8.12 -13.36 -2.03
CA PRO A 42 -7.63 -14.23 -0.97
C PRO A 42 -6.14 -13.99 -0.70
N ASN A 43 -5.75 -13.99 0.58
CA ASN A 43 -4.37 -13.72 1.03
C ASN A 43 -3.79 -12.41 0.47
N LEU A 44 -4.65 -11.42 0.22
CA LEU A 44 -4.30 -10.13 -0.40
C LEU A 44 -3.62 -10.25 -1.77
N GLY A 45 -3.76 -11.40 -2.46
CA GLY A 45 -3.06 -11.67 -3.72
C GLY A 45 -1.54 -11.78 -3.61
N MET A 46 -1.00 -11.92 -2.39
CA MET A 46 0.45 -11.99 -2.14
C MET A 46 1.00 -13.38 -2.45
N ASN A 47 2.31 -13.44 -2.72
CA ASN A 47 3.01 -14.72 -2.81
C ASN A 47 3.32 -15.29 -1.40
N GLY A 48 3.82 -16.52 -1.37
CA GLY A 48 4.10 -17.23 -0.11
C GLY A 48 5.21 -16.59 0.72
N ASP A 49 6.26 -16.07 0.08
CA ASP A 49 7.41 -15.48 0.77
C ASP A 49 7.02 -14.16 1.45
N ASP A 50 6.30 -13.28 0.74
CA ASP A 50 5.80 -12.01 1.30
C ASP A 50 4.83 -12.26 2.45
N THR A 51 3.95 -13.27 2.30
CA THR A 51 3.01 -13.65 3.36
C THR A 51 3.74 -14.16 4.60
N HIS A 52 4.78 -14.97 4.42
CA HIS A 52 5.58 -15.49 5.51
C HIS A 52 6.32 -14.37 6.25
N GLN A 53 6.97 -13.45 5.52
CA GLN A 53 7.65 -12.31 6.12
C GLN A 53 6.69 -11.45 6.94
N LEU A 54 5.48 -11.17 6.43
CA LEU A 54 4.50 -10.39 7.16
C LEU A 54 4.09 -11.07 8.48
N LEU A 55 3.91 -12.39 8.48
CA LEU A 55 3.55 -13.15 9.67
C LEU A 55 4.66 -13.13 10.74
N GLU A 56 5.92 -13.04 10.33
CA GLU A 56 7.06 -13.02 11.25
C GLU A 56 7.37 -11.62 11.80
N GLU A 57 7.26 -10.58 10.96
CA GLU A 57 7.79 -9.25 11.26
C GLU A 57 6.72 -8.22 11.67
N VAL A 58 5.45 -8.40 11.27
CA VAL A 58 4.41 -7.40 11.50
C VAL A 58 3.86 -7.46 12.91
N SER A 59 3.99 -6.34 13.63
CA SER A 59 3.40 -6.18 14.97
C SER A 59 2.07 -5.42 14.97
N ILE A 60 1.83 -4.57 13.96
CA ILE A 60 0.67 -3.66 13.90
C ILE A 60 0.18 -3.59 12.45
N VAL A 61 -1.14 -3.69 12.27
CA VAL A 61 -1.80 -3.57 10.95
C VAL A 61 -2.70 -2.34 10.93
N PHE A 62 -2.50 -1.48 9.92
CA PHE A 62 -3.41 -0.39 9.58
C PHE A 62 -4.23 -0.78 8.34
N HIS A 63 -5.51 -1.10 8.52
CA HIS A 63 -6.37 -1.53 7.43
C HIS A 63 -7.14 -0.33 6.83
N CYS A 64 -6.49 0.38 5.89
CA CYS A 64 -7.03 1.59 5.26
C CYS A 64 -7.47 1.40 3.81
N ALA A 65 -7.22 0.22 3.21
CA ALA A 65 -7.58 -0.06 1.83
C ALA A 65 -9.10 -0.20 1.67
N ALA A 66 -9.71 0.65 0.84
CA ALA A 66 -11.12 0.60 0.55
C ALA A 66 -11.43 1.25 -0.82
N VAL A 67 -12.49 0.77 -1.47
CA VAL A 67 -13.10 1.47 -2.60
C VAL A 67 -14.20 2.37 -2.05
N VAL A 68 -13.98 3.68 -2.05
CA VAL A 68 -15.02 4.65 -1.65
C VAL A 68 -15.81 5.06 -2.88
N ASN A 69 -17.08 4.63 -2.95
CA ASN A 69 -17.97 5.00 -4.03
C ASN A 69 -19.37 5.32 -3.48
N PHE A 70 -19.77 6.59 -3.57
CA PHE A 70 -21.05 7.09 -3.04
C PHE A 70 -22.25 6.90 -3.98
N THR A 71 -22.03 6.40 -5.19
CA THR A 71 -23.10 6.18 -6.17
C THR A 71 -23.51 4.72 -6.28
N LYS A 72 -22.70 3.79 -5.75
CA LYS A 72 -23.04 2.37 -5.68
C LYS A 72 -23.80 2.05 -4.39
N PRO A 73 -24.74 1.09 -4.41
CA PRO A 73 -25.31 0.53 -3.19
C PRO A 73 -24.22 -0.05 -2.28
N LEU A 74 -24.50 -0.12 -0.98
CA LEU A 74 -23.73 -0.96 -0.07
C LEU A 74 -23.97 -2.42 -0.47
N GLU A 75 -22.91 -3.11 -0.89
CA GLU A 75 -22.90 -4.57 -1.06
C GLU A 75 -22.56 -5.28 0.26
#